data_AF-A0A6I3E3N5-F1
#
_entry.id   AF-A0A6I3E3N5-F1
#
_cell.length_a   1.000
_cell.length_b   1.000
_cell.length_c   1.000
_cell.angle_alpha   90.00
_cell.angle_beta   90.00
_cell.angle_gamma   90.00
#
_symmetry.space_group_name_H-M   'P 1'
#
loop_
_entity.id
_entity.type
_entity.pdbx_description
1 polymer ?
#
loop_
_entity_poly.entity_id
_entity_poly.type
_entity_poly.pdbx_seq_one_letter_code
_entity_poly.pdbx_strand_id
1 'polypeptide(L)'
;SSENQIMSAGSFFINPIISKADADKLPADAPRWPQPDGSVKTSAAWLMEHAGVEKGEKLAGAQISERHVLALTNSGSAKAEDIVKLAKTSQKRVMEKFGIELKAEVQLVGLDLN
;
A
#
# COMPACT_ATOMS: atom_id res chain seq x y z
N SER A 1 -30.45 6.91 -3.20
CA SER A 1 -29.83 6.97 -4.52
C SER A 1 -28.58 6.14 -4.52
N SER A 2 -28.65 5.00 -5.21
CA SER A 2 -27.58 4.25 -5.87
C SER A 2 -26.14 4.45 -5.39
N GLU A 3 -25.76 3.86 -4.25
CA GLU A 3 -24.35 3.54 -4.02
C GLU A 3 -24.04 2.23 -4.72
N ASN A 4 -23.56 2.36 -5.94
CA ASN A 4 -22.93 1.29 -6.69
C ASN A 4 -21.64 0.94 -5.92
N GLN A 5 -21.77 0.09 -4.89
CA GLN A 5 -20.64 -0.50 -4.19
C GLN A 5 -19.91 -1.39 -5.21
N ILE A 6 -18.93 -0.79 -5.88
CA ILE A 6 -17.82 -1.55 -6.41
C ILE A 6 -17.23 -2.23 -5.17
N MET A 7 -17.57 -3.50 -4.98
CA MET A 7 -16.89 -4.40 -4.05
C MET A 7 -15.46 -4.56 -4.56
N SER A 8 -14.65 -3.53 -4.38
CA SER A 8 -13.21 -3.65 -4.46
C SER A 8 -12.82 -4.52 -3.28
N ALA A 9 -12.12 -5.63 -3.55
CA ALA A 9 -11.30 -6.24 -2.51
C ALA A 9 -10.46 -5.11 -1.93
N GLY A 10 -10.62 -4.83 -0.63
CA GLY A 10 -10.10 -3.62 0.01
C GLY A 10 -8.62 -3.37 -0.26
N SER A 11 -8.18 -2.13 -0.07
CA SER A 11 -6.76 -1.80 -0.19
C SER A 11 -5.98 -2.49 0.94
N PHE A 12 -4.97 -3.28 0.61
CA PHE A 12 -4.15 -3.97 1.60
C PHE A 12 -3.40 -2.99 2.50
N PHE A 13 -2.97 -1.85 1.97
CA PHE A 13 -2.36 -0.78 2.74
C PHE A 13 -3.30 0.40 2.90
N ILE A 14 -3.29 1.00 4.09
CA ILE A 14 -3.94 2.28 4.32
C ILE A 14 -3.05 3.42 3.83
N ASN A 15 -3.68 4.51 3.40
CA ASN A 15 -2.99 5.76 3.09
C ASN A 15 -2.32 6.31 4.35
N PRO A 16 -0.98 6.47 4.37
CA PRO A 16 -0.28 6.90 5.57
C PRO A 16 -0.58 8.36 5.90
N ILE A 17 -0.60 8.65 7.19
CA ILE A 17 -0.64 10.02 7.74
C ILE A 17 0.75 10.29 8.29
N ILE A 18 1.41 11.30 7.75
CA ILE A 18 2.80 11.64 8.02
C ILE A 18 2.92 13.07 8.56
N SER A 19 4.08 13.40 9.13
CA SER A 19 4.37 14.77 9.56
C SER A 19 4.41 15.72 8.36
N LYS A 20 4.14 17.01 8.58
CA LYS A 20 4.34 18.03 7.55
C LYS A 20 5.76 18.02 7.00
N ALA A 21 6.76 17.87 7.88
CA ALA A 21 8.17 17.85 7.50
C ALA A 21 8.52 16.69 6.56
N ASP A 22 7.87 15.53 6.72
CA ASP A 22 8.07 14.40 5.79
C ASP A 22 7.29 14.59 4.49
N ALA A 23 6.10 15.18 4.54
CA ALA A 23 5.33 15.53 3.35
C ALA A 23 6.03 16.56 2.46
N ASP A 24 6.78 17.49 3.08
CA ASP A 24 7.58 18.50 2.37
C ASP A 24 8.78 17.89 1.64
N LYS A 25 9.26 16.70 2.03
CA LYS A 25 10.34 15.96 1.34
C LYS A 25 9.84 15.17 0.13
N LEU A 26 8.53 14.92 0.02
CA LEU A 26 7.99 14.17 -1.10
C LEU A 26 8.12 14.96 -2.42
N PRO A 27 8.15 14.28 -3.57
CA PRO A 27 8.06 14.94 -4.88
C PRO A 27 6.81 15.81 -5.03
N ALA A 28 6.87 16.83 -5.88
CA ALA A 28 5.80 17.82 -6.01
C ALA A 28 4.45 17.21 -6.45
N ASP A 29 4.50 16.16 -7.27
CA ASP A 29 3.37 15.42 -7.80
C ASP A 29 2.80 14.37 -6.84
N ALA A 30 3.44 14.14 -5.68
CA ALA A 30 2.91 13.28 -4.64
C ALA A 30 1.59 13.84 -4.07
N PRO A 31 0.48 13.06 -4.04
CA PRO A 31 -0.76 13.51 -3.45
C PRO A 31 -0.61 13.83 -1.97
N ARG A 32 -1.15 14.99 -1.57
CA ARG A 32 -1.11 15.48 -0.19
C ARG A 32 -2.47 15.99 0.21
N TRP A 33 -2.97 15.49 1.33
CA TRP A 33 -4.22 15.93 1.94
C TRP A 33 -3.92 16.40 3.37
N PRO A 34 -3.72 17.71 3.57
CA PRO A 34 -3.51 18.28 4.90
C PRO A 34 -4.66 17.93 5.84
N GLN A 35 -4.32 17.63 7.10
CA GLN A 35 -5.27 17.31 8.16
C GLN A 35 -5.38 18.49 9.14
N PRO A 36 -6.48 18.59 9.92
CA PRO A 36 -6.69 19.69 10.87
C PRO A 36 -5.61 19.80 11.96
N ASP A 37 -4.95 18.69 12.31
CA ASP A 37 -3.87 18.63 13.31
C ASP A 37 -2.49 19.01 12.75
N GLY A 38 -2.42 19.42 11.48
CA GLY A 38 -1.18 19.78 10.79
C GLY A 38 -0.41 18.58 10.21
N SER A 39 -0.89 17.35 10.40
CA SER A 39 -0.37 16.18 9.67
C SER A 39 -0.83 16.20 8.21
N VAL A 40 -0.24 15.34 7.39
CA VAL A 40 -0.59 15.21 5.97
C VAL A 40 -0.85 13.75 5.66
N LYS A 41 -2.05 13.45 5.16
CA LYS A 41 -2.33 12.15 4.56
C LYS A 41 -1.77 12.13 3.15
N THR A 42 -1.11 11.05 2.75
CA THR A 42 -0.60 10.86 1.38
C THR A 42 -1.04 9.51 0.80
N SER A 43 -0.82 9.29 -0.49
CA SER A 43 -1.33 8.13 -1.23
C SER A 43 -0.37 6.95 -1.11
N ALA A 44 -0.79 5.85 -0.48
CA ALA A 44 -0.03 4.61 -0.43
C ALA A 44 0.21 4.04 -1.84
N ALA A 45 -0.79 4.14 -2.72
CA ALA A 45 -0.68 3.64 -4.09
C ALA A 45 0.41 4.39 -4.87
N TRP A 46 0.39 5.72 -4.78
CA TRP A 46 1.37 6.57 -5.44
C TRP A 46 2.78 6.27 -4.91
N LEU A 47 2.93 6.14 -3.58
CA LEU A 47 4.21 5.79 -2.96
C LEU A 47 4.73 4.44 -3.44
N MET A 48 3.88 3.42 -3.52
CA MET A 48 4.26 2.09 -4.01
C MET A 48 4.72 2.13 -5.47
N GLU A 49 3.92 2.71 -6.36
CA GLU A 49 4.27 2.83 -7.79
C GLU A 49 5.58 3.60 -7.96
N HIS A 50 5.74 4.73 -7.25
CA HIS A 50 6.97 5.52 -7.34
C HIS A 50 8.14 4.88 -6.60
N ALA A 51 7.94 3.93 -5.70
CA ALA A 51 8.99 3.08 -5.13
C ALA A 51 9.37 1.90 -6.04
N GLY A 52 8.78 1.80 -7.23
CA GLY A 52 9.06 0.74 -8.19
C GLY A 52 8.31 -0.57 -7.89
N VAL A 53 7.15 -0.49 -7.24
CA VAL A 53 6.22 -1.62 -7.14
C VAL A 53 5.28 -1.57 -8.34
N GLU A 54 5.23 -2.65 -9.11
CA GLU A 54 4.47 -2.69 -10.35
C GLU A 54 3.18 -3.52 -10.21
N LYS A 55 2.14 -3.12 -10.94
CA LYS A 55 0.93 -3.93 -11.08
C LYS A 55 1.30 -5.25 -11.76
N GLY A 56 0.78 -6.36 -11.24
CA GLY A 56 1.13 -7.69 -11.74
C GLY A 56 2.47 -8.23 -11.24
N GLU A 57 3.25 -7.48 -10.46
CA GLU A 57 4.49 -7.97 -9.87
C GLU A 57 4.22 -9.21 -9.02
N LYS A 58 4.97 -10.29 -9.26
CA LYS A 58 4.82 -11.57 -8.57
C LYS A 58 6.02 -11.82 -7.66
N LEU A 59 5.74 -12.32 -6.47
CA LEU A 59 6.76 -12.83 -5.56
C LEU A 59 6.27 -14.15 -4.96
N ALA A 60 6.98 -15.23 -5.29
CA ALA A 60 6.54 -16.59 -5.01
C ALA A 60 5.10 -16.83 -5.52
N GLY A 61 4.16 -17.24 -4.66
CA GLY A 61 2.76 -17.41 -5.06
C GLY A 61 1.89 -16.14 -4.94
N ALA A 62 2.40 -15.05 -4.38
CA ALA A 62 1.65 -13.81 -4.23
C ALA A 62 1.88 -12.85 -5.40
N GLN A 63 0.90 -12.00 -5.68
CA GLN A 63 0.93 -11.06 -6.80
C GLN A 63 0.28 -9.72 -6.42
N ILE A 64 0.89 -8.61 -6.85
CA ILE A 64 0.23 -7.30 -6.89
C ILE A 64 -0.86 -7.35 -7.97
N SER A 65 -2.09 -6.97 -7.62
CA SER A 65 -3.22 -6.95 -8.56
C SER A 65 -2.86 -6.18 -9.83
N GLU A 66 -3.24 -6.74 -10.97
CA GLU A 66 -3.09 -6.09 -12.28
C GLU A 66 -3.93 -4.82 -12.39
N ARG A 67 -4.95 -4.68 -11.53
CA ARG A 67 -5.89 -3.54 -11.54
C ARG A 67 -5.45 -2.42 -10.61
N HIS A 68 -4.88 -2.75 -9.45
CA HIS A 68 -4.58 -1.75 -8.42
C HIS A 68 -3.40 -2.17 -7.52
N VAL A 69 -2.39 -1.31 -7.39
CA VAL A 69 -1.15 -1.65 -6.66
C VAL A 69 -1.38 -1.92 -5.16
N LEU A 70 -2.44 -1.34 -4.57
CA LEU A 70 -2.81 -1.59 -3.17
C LEU A 70 -3.45 -2.96 -2.94
N ALA A 71 -3.87 -3.69 -3.98
CA ALA A 71 -4.50 -4.99 -3.80
C ALA A 71 -3.45 -6.09 -3.98
N LEU A 72 -3.24 -6.90 -2.94
CA LEU A 72 -2.47 -8.12 -3.02
C LEU A 72 -3.41 -9.29 -3.32
N THR A 73 -3.00 -10.16 -4.23
CA THR A 73 -3.79 -11.29 -4.72
C THR A 73 -3.00 -12.58 -4.59
N ASN A 74 -3.72 -13.67 -4.35
CA ASN A 74 -3.18 -15.01 -4.46
C ASN A 74 -3.22 -15.43 -5.93
N SER A 75 -2.08 -15.75 -6.54
CA SER A 75 -2.03 -16.13 -7.96
C SER A 75 -2.44 -17.59 -8.22
N GLY A 76 -3.02 -18.28 -7.23
CA GLY A 76 -3.60 -19.62 -7.34
C GLY A 76 -3.10 -20.61 -6.27
N SER A 77 -1.85 -20.48 -5.83
CA SER A 77 -1.21 -21.37 -4.83
C SER A 77 -0.42 -20.62 -3.75
N ALA A 78 -0.64 -19.32 -3.59
CA ALA A 78 0.08 -18.51 -2.60
C ALA A 78 -0.17 -19.05 -1.21
N LYS A 79 0.91 -19.25 -0.47
CA LYS A 79 0.82 -19.35 0.97
C LYS A 79 0.60 -17.97 1.55
N ALA A 80 0.03 -18.00 2.73
CA ALA A 80 -0.10 -16.88 3.62
C ALA A 80 1.22 -16.08 3.73
N GLU A 81 2.33 -16.80 3.93
CA GLU A 81 3.70 -16.27 4.02
C GLU A 81 4.16 -15.54 2.75
N ASP A 82 3.69 -15.95 1.56
CA ASP A 82 4.06 -15.30 0.30
C ASP A 82 3.45 -13.90 0.22
N ILE A 83 2.20 -13.75 0.66
CA ILE A 83 1.50 -12.46 0.73
C ILE A 83 2.22 -11.54 1.71
N VAL A 84 2.57 -12.07 2.89
CA VAL A 84 3.36 -11.33 3.90
C VAL A 84 4.70 -10.89 3.33
N LYS A 85 5.40 -11.77 2.61
CA LYS A 85 6.69 -11.45 2.01
C LYS A 85 6.60 -10.36 0.94
N LEU A 86 5.57 -10.40 0.10
CA LEU A 86 5.32 -9.38 -0.92
C LEU A 86 4.94 -8.02 -0.29
N ALA A 87 4.12 -8.05 0.76
CA ALA A 87 3.79 -6.86 1.53
C ALA A 87 5.04 -6.23 2.18
N LYS A 88 5.86 -7.03 2.88
CA LYS A 88 7.12 -6.57 3.51
C LYS A 88 8.10 -6.03 2.48
N THR A 89 8.18 -6.63 1.29
CA THR A 89 9.01 -6.14 0.19
C THR A 89 8.53 -4.76 -0.28
N SER A 90 7.22 -4.58 -0.44
CA SER A 90 6.63 -3.29 -0.84
C SER A 90 6.86 -2.21 0.22
N GLN A 91 6.63 -2.52 1.50
CA GLN A 91 6.93 -1.62 2.63
C GLN A 91 8.39 -1.20 2.64
N LYS A 92 9.31 -2.16 2.47
CA LYS A 92 10.75 -1.89 2.43
C LYS A 92 11.12 -0.90 1.32
N ARG A 93 10.62 -1.10 0.10
CA ARG A 93 10.90 -0.18 -1.02
C ARG A 93 10.41 1.25 -0.74
N VAL A 94 9.22 1.39 -0.17
CA VAL A 94 8.67 2.72 0.17
C VAL A 94 9.46 3.36 1.31
N MET A 95 9.84 2.58 2.32
CA MET A 95 10.68 3.05 3.42
C MET A 95 12.07 3.50 2.92
N GLU A 96 12.72 2.70 2.07
CA GLU A 96 14.04 3.03 1.52
C GLU A 96 14.00 4.28 0.64
N LYS A 97 12.94 4.47 -0.16
CA LYS A 97 12.83 5.60 -1.08
C LYS A 97 12.35 6.89 -0.42
N PHE A 98 11.39 6.81 0.49
CA PHE A 98 10.68 7.98 1.02
C PHE A 98 10.84 8.16 2.53
N GLY A 99 11.39 7.17 3.25
CA GLY A 99 11.40 7.18 4.72
C GLY A 99 10.01 7.04 5.34
N ILE A 100 9.03 6.52 4.59
CA ILE A 100 7.64 6.37 5.02
C ILE A 100 7.33 4.90 5.24
N GLU A 101 6.79 4.58 6.42
CA GLU A 101 6.28 3.25 6.72
C GLU A 101 4.83 3.10 6.21
N LEU A 102 4.59 2.11 5.35
CA LEU A 102 3.23 1.70 5.00
C LEU A 102 2.68 0.74 6.04
N LYS A 103 1.41 0.92 6.44
CA LYS A 103 0.72 0.03 7.36
C LYS A 103 -0.34 -0.78 6.62
N ALA A 104 -0.37 -2.08 6.88
CA ALA A 104 -1.43 -2.94 6.36
C ALA A 104 -2.77 -2.64 7.06
N GLU A 105 -3.87 -2.83 6.35
CA GLU A 105 -5.20 -2.85 6.96
C GLU A 105 -5.36 -4.14 7.78
N VAL A 106 -5.91 -4.02 9.00
CA VAL A 106 -5.86 -5.05 10.06
C VAL A 106 -6.65 -6.33 9.74
N GLN A 107 -7.36 -6.43 8.62
CA GLN A 107 -8.09 -7.65 8.24
C GLN A 107 -7.33 -8.53 7.25
N LEU A 108 -6.21 -9.05 7.72
CA LEU A 108 -5.68 -10.32 7.24
C LEU A 108 -6.43 -11.43 8.00
N VAL A 109 -7.57 -11.89 7.48
CA VAL A 109 -8.28 -13.05 8.06
C VAL A 109 -7.35 -14.26 8.00
N GLY A 110 -6.72 -14.60 9.12
CA GLY A 110 -5.84 -15.77 9.29
C GLY A 110 -4.33 -15.54 9.06
N LEU A 111 -3.84 -14.29 9.05
CA LEU A 111 -2.44 -14.00 8.77
C LEU A 111 -1.84 -12.94 9.70
N ASP A 112 -0.88 -13.35 10.53
CA ASP A 112 -0.14 -12.45 11.42
C ASP A 112 1.08 -11.85 10.70
N LEU A 113 1.30 -10.54 10.84
CA LEU A 113 2.44 -9.83 10.23
C LEU A 113 3.61 -9.59 11.21
N ASN A 114 3.42 -9.96 12.49
CA ASN A 114 4.40 -9.78 13.55
C ASN A 114 5.70 -10.55 13.29
#